data_AF-F3GIC4-F1
#
_entry.id   AF-F3GIC4-F1
#
_cell.length_a   1.000
_cell.length_b   1.000
_cell.length_c   1.000
_cell.angle_alpha   90.00
_cell.angle_beta   90.00
_cell.angle_gamma   90.00
#
_symmetry.space_group_name_H-M   'P 1'
#
loop_
_entity.id
_entity.type
_entity.pdbx_description
1 polymer ?
#
loop_
_entity_poly.entity_id
_entity_poly.type
_entity_poly.pdbx_seq_one_letter_code
_entity_poly.pdbx_strand_id
1 'polypeptide(L)'
;MAANIEESRSARFALRCAAWAERWFPDSWVFAALAVVIVTLATLAIGARPAEAAKAFGDGFWSLIPFTMQMAFVVIGGYVVASSPPAVRLIDRLARV
;
A
#
# COMPACT_ATOMS: atom_id res chain seq x y z
N MET A 1 -19.98 -26.27 -7.01
CA MET A 1 -19.76 -25.09 -7.88
C MET A 1 -18.54 -24.26 -7.46
N ALA A 2 -17.48 -24.86 -6.90
CA ALA A 2 -16.23 -24.15 -6.58
C ALA A 2 -15.03 -24.65 -7.42
N ALA A 3 -15.17 -25.80 -8.08
CA ALA A 3 -14.09 -26.47 -8.82
C ALA A 3 -13.79 -25.90 -10.22
N ASN A 4 -14.54 -24.90 -10.71
CA ASN A 4 -14.37 -24.39 -12.09
C ASN A 4 -13.70 -23.00 -12.16
N ILE A 5 -13.40 -22.36 -11.03
CA ILE A 5 -12.68 -21.06 -11.04
C ILE A 5 -11.18 -21.28 -11.23
N GLU A 6 -10.63 -22.40 -10.74
CA GLU A 6 -9.21 -22.75 -10.86
C GLU A 6 -8.76 -23.03 -12.31
N GLU A 7 -9.67 -23.42 -13.22
CA GLU A 7 -9.33 -23.69 -14.63
C GLU A 7 -9.49 -22.47 -15.57
N SER A 8 -10.13 -21.39 -15.09
CA SER A 8 -10.39 -20.22 -15.93
C SER A 8 -9.08 -19.55 -16.37
N ARG A 9 -8.95 -19.26 -17.66
CA ARG A 9 -7.76 -18.57 -18.24
C ARG A 9 -7.47 -17.25 -17.51
N SER A 10 -8.50 -16.59 -16.97
CA SER A 10 -8.36 -15.37 -16.17
C SER A 10 -7.72 -15.61 -14.81
N ALA A 11 -8.05 -16.71 -14.12
CA ALA A 11 -7.44 -17.07 -12.84
C ALA A 11 -5.94 -17.34 -13.00
N ARG A 12 -5.55 -18.12 -14.02
CA ARG A 12 -4.13 -18.36 -14.33
C ARG A 12 -3.38 -17.09 -14.72
N PHE A 13 -4.03 -16.19 -15.46
CA PHE A 13 -3.44 -14.89 -15.79
C PHE A 13 -3.25 -14.03 -14.54
N ALA A 14 -4.28 -13.92 -13.69
CA ALA A 14 -4.22 -13.17 -12.43
C ALA A 14 -3.11 -13.69 -11.51
N LEU A 15 -2.98 -15.02 -11.37
CA LEU A 15 -1.92 -15.65 -10.59
C LEU A 15 -0.52 -15.37 -11.16
N ARG A 16 -0.36 -15.36 -12.50
CA ARG A 16 0.91 -14.99 -13.13
C ARG A 16 1.27 -13.53 -12.93
N CYS A 17 0.28 -12.63 -12.98
CA CYS A 17 0.48 -11.21 -12.68
C CYS A 17 0.85 -10.99 -11.22
N ALA A 18 0.18 -11.66 -10.28
CA ALA A 18 0.50 -11.59 -8.86
C ALA A 18 1.92 -12.10 -8.57
N ALA A 19 2.28 -13.28 -9.09
CA ALA A 19 3.62 -13.84 -8.90
C ALA A 19 4.73 -12.97 -9.51
N TRP A 20 4.45 -12.31 -10.64
CA TRP A 20 5.38 -11.34 -11.21
C TRP A 20 5.51 -10.10 -10.32
N ALA A 21 4.41 -9.54 -9.83
CA ALA A 21 4.41 -8.37 -8.97
C ALA A 21 5.11 -8.65 -7.63
N GLU A 22 4.81 -9.76 -6.97
CA GLU A 22 5.44 -10.18 -5.70
C GLU A 22 6.95 -10.33 -5.83
N ARG A 23 7.45 -10.83 -6.97
CA ARG A 23 8.90 -10.95 -7.22
C ARG A 23 9.62 -9.60 -7.21
N TRP A 24 8.92 -8.51 -7.55
CA TRP A 24 9.48 -7.16 -7.61
C TRP A 24 9.09 -6.29 -6.42
N PHE A 25 8.29 -6.80 -5.48
CA PHE A 25 7.83 -6.03 -4.33
C PHE A 25 8.75 -6.32 -3.13
N PRO A 26 9.83 -5.55 -2.91
CA PRO A 26 10.64 -5.75 -1.74
C PRO A 26 9.85 -5.33 -0.50
N ASP A 27 10.29 -5.85 0.63
CA ASP A 27 9.67 -5.56 1.91
C ASP A 27 9.62 -4.05 2.19
N SER A 28 8.52 -3.57 2.76
CA SER A 28 8.28 -2.14 3.01
C SER A 28 9.32 -1.53 3.96
N TRP A 29 9.86 -2.33 4.88
CA TRP A 29 10.93 -1.91 5.76
C TRP A 29 12.22 -1.61 4.98
N VAL A 30 12.52 -2.38 3.93
CA VAL A 30 13.72 -2.16 3.09
C VAL A 30 13.65 -0.80 2.42
N PHE A 31 12.48 -0.41 1.90
CA PHE A 31 12.30 0.93 1.34
C PHE A 31 12.48 2.03 2.38
N ALA A 32 11.93 1.85 3.59
CA ALA A 32 12.08 2.81 4.67
C ALA A 32 13.55 2.98 5.07
N ALA A 33 14.27 1.88 5.29
CA ALA A 33 15.68 1.89 5.65
C ALA A 33 16.55 2.55 4.55
N LEU A 34 16.31 2.19 3.28
CA LEU A 34 17.03 2.75 2.14
C LEU A 34 16.79 4.26 2.01
N ALA A 35 15.53 4.70 2.16
CA ALA A 35 15.17 6.11 2.12
C ALA A 35 15.87 6.91 3.23
N VAL A 36 15.89 6.39 4.47
CA VAL A 36 16.61 7.02 5.58
C VAL A 36 18.09 7.18 5.24
N VAL A 37 18.75 6.10 4.81
CA VAL A 37 20.18 6.13 4.45
C VAL A 37 20.45 7.14 3.33
N ILE A 38 19.67 7.11 2.24
CA ILE A 38 19.85 8.00 1.10
C ILE A 38 19.65 9.46 1.50
N VAL A 39 18.59 9.77 2.24
CA VAL A 39 18.29 11.15 2.68
C VAL A 39 19.34 11.65 3.67
N THR A 40 19.80 10.81 4.60
CA THR A 40 20.89 11.16 5.51
C THR A 40 22.18 11.44 4.74
N LEU A 41 22.58 10.60 3.79
CA LEU A 41 23.76 10.84 2.97
C LEU A 41 23.63 12.12 2.12
N ALA A 42 22.46 12.35 1.52
CA ALA A 42 22.20 13.54 0.72
C ALA A 42 22.28 14.83 1.55
N THR A 43 21.68 14.84 2.74
CA THR A 43 21.70 16.01 3.64
C THR A 43 23.11 16.31 4.16
N LEU A 44 23.89 15.28 4.50
CA LEU A 44 25.30 15.44 4.86
C LEU A 44 26.15 15.94 3.69
N ALA A 45 25.91 15.46 2.47
CA ALA A 45 26.62 15.91 1.27
C ALA A 45 26.37 17.40 0.95
N ILE A 46 25.22 17.94 1.34
CA ILE A 46 24.86 19.36 1.19
C ILE A 46 25.46 20.22 2.34
N GLY A 47 26.11 19.60 3.33
CA GLY A 47 26.81 20.28 4.42
C GLY A 47 25.97 20.51 5.69
N ALA A 48 24.79 19.87 5.79
CA ALA A 48 23.99 19.91 7.00
C ALA A 48 24.68 19.17 8.15
N ARG A 49 24.47 19.61 9.39
CA ARG A 49 25.01 18.90 10.56
C ARG A 49 24.25 17.58 10.79
N PRO A 50 24.90 16.50 11.25
CA PRO A 50 24.21 15.23 11.53
C PRO A 50 23.02 15.39 12.51
N ALA A 51 23.15 16.29 13.49
CA ALA A 51 22.09 16.59 14.44
C ALA A 51 20.85 17.24 13.78
N GLU A 52 21.05 18.05 12.75
CA GLU A 52 19.96 18.70 12.01
C GLU A 52 19.21 17.67 11.16
N ALA A 53 19.93 16.75 10.51
CA ALA A 53 19.32 15.65 9.76
C ALA A 53 18.49 14.73 10.68
N ALA A 54 19.02 14.38 11.86
CA ALA A 54 18.30 13.58 12.85
C ALA A 54 17.06 14.29 13.39
N LYS A 55 17.16 15.60 13.67
CA LYS A 55 16.03 16.41 14.12
C LYS A 55 14.94 16.50 13.04
N ALA A 56 15.32 16.81 11.80
CA ALA A 56 14.38 16.89 10.69
C ALA A 56 13.67 15.56 10.42
N PHE A 57 14.39 14.44 10.49
CA PHE A 57 13.79 13.11 10.40
C PHE A 57 12.83 12.85 11.56
N GLY A 58 13.23 13.14 12.80
CA GLY A 58 12.39 12.95 13.98
C GLY A 58 11.10 13.78 13.93
N ASP A 59 11.20 15.06 13.55
CA ASP A 59 10.04 15.95 13.38
C ASP A 59 9.07 15.39 12.31
N GLY A 60 9.62 14.87 11.20
CA GLY A 60 8.83 14.23 10.15
C GLY A 60 8.23 12.88 10.55
N PHE A 61 8.93 12.08 11.36
CA PHE A 61 8.50 10.74 11.77
C PHE A 61 7.14 10.77 12.48
N TRP A 62 6.91 11.77 13.34
CA TRP A 62 5.64 11.91 14.04
C TRP A 62 4.45 12.17 13.12
N SER A 63 4.67 12.69 11.90
CA SER A 63 3.61 12.86 10.89
C SER A 63 3.09 11.53 10.32
N LEU A 64 3.82 10.43 10.50
CA LEU A 64 3.37 9.09 10.09
C LEU A 64 2.18 8.60 10.93
N ILE A 65 2.04 9.08 12.18
CA ILE A 65 0.91 8.71 13.05
C ILE A 65 -0.42 9.19 12.45
N PRO A 66 -0.63 10.50 12.19
CA PRO A 66 -1.88 10.93 11.56
C PRO A 66 -2.04 10.38 10.14
N PHE A 67 -0.95 10.16 9.39
CA PHE A 67 -1.02 9.51 8.07
C PHE A 67 -1.57 8.08 8.15
N THR A 68 -1.03 7.25 9.05
CA THR A 68 -1.51 5.87 9.25
C THR A 68 -2.95 5.84 9.75
N MET A 69 -3.34 6.78 10.62
CA MET A 69 -4.73 6.96 11.03
C MET A 69 -5.66 7.23 9.83
N GLN A 70 -5.28 8.16 8.95
CA GLN A 70 -6.04 8.49 7.74
C GLN A 70 -6.18 7.27 6.83
N MET A 71 -5.09 6.53 6.61
CA MET A 71 -5.10 5.31 5.79
C MET A 71 -5.97 4.21 6.42
N ALA A 72 -5.95 4.05 7.75
CA ALA A 72 -6.81 3.11 8.45
C ALA A 72 -8.30 3.44 8.23
N PHE A 73 -8.68 4.73 8.34
CA PHE A 73 -10.05 5.16 8.05
C PHE A 73 -10.42 4.94 6.58
N VAL A 74 -9.52 5.16 5.63
CA VAL A 74 -9.75 4.89 4.20
C VAL A 74 -10.05 3.40 3.99
N VAL A 75 -9.25 2.51 4.58
CA VAL A 75 -9.43 1.05 4.44
C VAL A 75 -10.75 0.60 5.08
N ILE A 76 -11.03 1.03 6.31
CA ILE A 76 -12.27 0.68 7.02
C ILE A 76 -13.48 1.23 6.26
N GLY A 77 -13.41 2.49 5.82
CA GLY A 77 -14.46 3.12 5.02
C GLY A 77 -14.71 2.37 3.71
N GLY A 78 -13.64 2.01 2.99
CA GLY A 78 -13.74 1.21 1.77
C GLY A 78 -14.42 -0.13 2.01
N TYR A 79 -14.05 -0.85 3.07
CA TYR A 79 -14.68 -2.11 3.45
C TYR A 79 -16.17 -1.96 3.79
N VAL A 80 -16.52 -0.97 4.60
CA VAL A 80 -17.91 -0.71 5.01
C VAL A 80 -18.76 -0.33 3.79
N VAL A 81 -18.24 0.53 2.91
CA VAL A 81 -18.91 0.91 1.66
C VAL A 81 -19.10 -0.29 0.74
N ALA A 82 -18.07 -1.09 0.53
CA ALA A 82 -18.14 -2.30 -0.30
C ALA A 82 -19.16 -3.32 0.23
N SER A 83 -19.29 -3.44 1.56
CA SER A 83 -20.22 -4.35 2.22
C SER A 83 -21.63 -3.77 2.41
N SER A 84 -21.86 -2.53 2.00
CA SER A 84 -23.13 -1.84 2.25
C SER A 84 -24.24 -2.33 1.30
N PRO A 85 -25.51 -2.37 1.76
CA PRO A 85 -26.65 -2.72 0.92
C PRO A 85 -26.75 -1.98 -0.43
N PRO A 86 -26.45 -0.67 -0.55
CA PRO A 86 -26.49 0.00 -1.85
C PRO A 86 -25.42 -0.51 -2.83
N ALA A 87 -24.21 -0.83 -2.35
CA ALA A 87 -23.14 -1.36 -3.21
C ALA A 87 -23.50 -2.74 -3.76
N VAL A 88 -23.99 -3.64 -2.89
CA VAL A 88 -24.45 -4.98 -3.30
C VAL A 88 -25.59 -4.89 -4.33
N ARG A 89 -26.58 -4.02 -4.08
CA ARG A 89 -27.70 -3.81 -5.02
C ARG A 89 -27.25 -3.33 -6.40
N LEU A 90 -26.19 -2.51 -6.46
CA LEU A 90 -25.64 -2.03 -7.73
C LEU A 90 -24.94 -3.16 -8.48
N ILE A 91 -24.12 -3.95 -7.78
CA ILE A 91 -23.44 -5.12 -8.36
C ILE A 91 -24.47 -6.13 -8.88
N ASP A 92 -25.52 -6.43 -8.10
CA ASP A 92 -26.60 -7.34 -8.51
C ASP A 92 -27.39 -6.85 -9.72
N ARG A 93 -27.46 -5.53 -9.96
CA ARG A 93 -28.08 -4.98 -11.17
C ARG A 93 -27.16 -5.14 -12.36
N LEU A 94 -25.88 -4.84 -12.20
CA LEU A 94 -24.88 -4.98 -13.26
C LEU A 94 -24.72 -6.44 -13.69
N ALA A 95 -24.76 -7.39 -12.74
CA ALA A 95 -24.63 -8.82 -13.04
C ALA A 95 -25.83 -9.43 -13.77
N ARG A 96 -26.97 -8.72 -13.84
CA ARG A 96 -28.15 -9.15 -14.63
C ARG A 96 -28.09 -8.70 -16.09
N VAL A 97 -27.18 -7.79 -16.41
CA VAL A 97 -26.93 -7.29 -17.78
C VAL A 97 -25.78 -8.08 -18.38
#